data_AF-A0A659UD05-F1
#
_entry.id   AF-A0A659UD05-F1
#
_cell.length_a   1.000
_cell.length_b   1.000
_cell.length_c   1.000
_cell.angle_alpha   90.00
_cell.angle_beta   90.00
_cell.angle_gamma   90.00
#
_symmetry.space_group_name_H-M   'P 1'
#
loop_
_entity.id
_entity.type
_entity.pdbx_description
1 polymer ?
#
loop_
_entity_poly.entity_id
_entity_poly.type
_entity_poly.pdbx_seq_one_letter_code
_entity_poly.pdbx_strand_id
1 'polypeptide(L)'
;MNSISPSRDISAFGQLTRLMRDWRPDIVHTHQSKAGIVGRLAAREANIPCIIHGVHILPFVHVGNAQRLMYLAAERLAAKCTQAFIDVSQAMRDICIANHLGSADQHHVVHSG
;
A
#
# COMPACT_ATOMS: atom_id res chain seq x y z
N MET A 1 -5.76 0.73 -18.09
CA MET A 1 -4.63 0.12 -17.37
C MET A 1 -3.47 1.10 -17.41
N ASN A 2 -3.08 1.69 -16.27
CA ASN A 2 -1.93 2.60 -16.24
C ASN A 2 -0.67 1.83 -16.62
N SER A 3 0.07 2.32 -17.62
CA SER A 3 1.32 1.69 -18.08
C SER A 3 2.31 1.58 -16.91
N ILE A 4 2.91 0.40 -16.74
CA ILE A 4 3.97 0.19 -15.77
C ILE A 4 5.21 0.90 -16.31
N SER A 5 5.44 2.13 -15.85
CA SER A 5 6.63 2.92 -16.18
C SER A 5 7.48 3.09 -14.92
N PRO A 6 8.53 2.25 -14.75
CA PRO A 6 9.38 2.31 -13.55
C PRO A 6 10.00 3.68 -13.31
N SER A 7 10.35 4.40 -14.38
CA SER A 7 10.91 5.76 -14.28
C SER A 7 9.92 6.77 -13.67
N ARG A 8 8.63 6.66 -14.01
CA ARG A 8 7.58 7.50 -13.41
C ARG A 8 7.34 7.14 -11.96
N ASP A 9 7.42 5.86 -11.60
CA ASP A 9 7.24 5.41 -10.22
C ASP A 9 8.40 5.88 -9.32
N ILE A 10 9.64 5.82 -9.82
CA ILE A 10 10.82 6.36 -9.12
C ILE A 10 10.71 7.88 -8.97
N SER A 11 10.27 8.58 -10.02
CA SER A 11 10.04 10.03 -9.95
C SER A 11 8.94 10.37 -8.92
N ALA A 12 7.83 9.64 -8.92
CA ALA A 12 6.74 9.82 -7.97
C ALA A 12 7.20 9.55 -6.53
N PHE A 13 7.99 8.50 -6.30
CA PHE A 13 8.60 8.23 -4.99
C PHE A 13 9.41 9.44 -4.50
N GLY A 14 10.33 9.96 -5.32
CA GLY A 14 11.16 11.10 -4.94
C GLY A 14 10.35 12.37 -4.65
N GLN A 15 9.34 12.66 -5.47
CA GLN A 15 8.45 13.81 -5.29
C GLN A 15 7.61 13.69 -4.01
N LEU A 16 7.04 12.52 -3.75
CA LEU A 16 6.24 12.25 -2.56
C LEU A 16 7.09 12.33 -1.29
N THR A 17 8.28 11.75 -1.30
CA THR A 17 9.22 11.82 -0.17
C THR A 17 9.57 13.27 0.15
N ARG A 18 9.88 14.09 -0.86
CA ARG A 18 10.17 15.52 -0.67
C ARG A 18 8.96 16.25 -0.09
N LEU A 19 7.79 16.07 -0.70
CA LEU A 19 6.54 16.69 -0.24
C LEU A 19 6.27 16.36 1.24
N MET A 20 6.44 15.11 1.63
CA MET A 20 6.19 14.66 3.01
C MET A 20 7.24 15.17 4.01
N ARG A 21 8.51 15.34 3.59
CA ARG A 21 9.55 15.97 4.42
C ARG A 21 9.31 17.47 4.63
N ASP A 22 8.76 18.13 3.63
CA ASP A 22 8.43 19.56 3.67
C ASP A 22 7.16 19.82 4.49
N TRP A 23 6.10 19.02 4.26
CA TRP A 23 4.81 19.17 4.94
C TRP A 23 4.79 18.60 6.36
N ARG A 24 5.55 17.52 6.61
CA ARG A 24 5.65 16.82 7.90
C ARG A 24 4.30 16.37 8.51
N PRO A 25 3.49 15.58 7.79
CA PRO A 25 2.26 15.05 8.35
C PRO A 25 2.53 14.06 9.48
N ASP A 26 1.63 14.01 10.46
CA ASP A 26 1.64 12.97 11.49
C ASP A 26 1.19 11.61 10.95
N ILE A 27 0.28 11.62 9.97
CA ILE A 27 -0.34 10.44 9.39
C ILE A 27 -0.39 10.55 7.86
N VAL A 28 0.00 9.48 7.18
CA VAL A 28 -0.23 9.31 5.73
C VAL A 28 -1.19 8.16 5.51
N HIS A 29 -2.31 8.45 4.88
CA HIS A 29 -3.29 7.46 4.46
C HIS A 29 -3.19 7.25 2.94
N THR A 30 -3.05 5.99 2.52
CA THR A 30 -2.89 5.62 1.11
C THR A 30 -4.01 4.72 0.65
N HIS A 31 -4.38 4.83 -0.62
CA HIS A 31 -5.31 3.93 -1.31
C HIS A 31 -4.70 3.48 -2.62
N GLN A 32 -5.37 2.53 -3.28
CA GLN A 32 -4.97 1.93 -4.57
C GLN A 32 -3.69 1.10 -4.43
N SER A 33 -3.55 0.03 -5.20
CA SER A 33 -2.39 -0.86 -4.98
C SER A 33 -1.06 -0.23 -5.41
N LYS A 34 -0.83 0.02 -6.71
CA LYS A 34 0.47 0.55 -7.17
C LYS A 34 0.82 1.89 -6.52
N ALA A 35 -0.12 2.84 -6.50
CA ALA A 35 0.10 4.14 -5.87
C ALA A 35 0.27 4.02 -4.35
N GLY A 36 -0.47 3.11 -3.70
CA GLY A 36 -0.33 2.86 -2.27
C GLY A 36 0.98 2.20 -1.88
N ILE A 37 1.56 1.32 -2.72
CA ILE A 37 2.90 0.80 -2.50
C ILE A 37 3.91 1.95 -2.54
N VAL A 38 3.93 2.74 -3.62
CA VAL A 38 4.87 3.86 -3.78
C VAL A 38 4.70 4.88 -2.67
N GLY A 39 3.46 5.24 -2.33
CA GLY A 39 3.15 6.22 -1.29
C GLY A 39 3.59 5.79 0.11
N ARG A 40 3.38 4.52 0.48
CA ARG A 40 3.82 4.00 1.79
C ARG A 40 5.35 3.94 1.91
N LEU A 41 6.03 3.51 0.85
CA LEU A 41 7.49 3.49 0.85
C LEU A 41 8.06 4.91 0.93
N ALA A 42 7.45 5.87 0.22
CA ALA A 42 7.84 7.28 0.29
C ALA A 42 7.58 7.88 1.68
N ALA A 43 6.44 7.55 2.32
CA ALA A 43 6.12 7.99 3.67
C ALA A 43 7.12 7.43 4.70
N ARG A 44 7.49 6.15 4.57
CA ARG A 44 8.53 5.55 5.40
C ARG A 44 9.86 6.28 5.24
N GLU A 45 10.27 6.55 4.01
CA GLU A 45 11.52 7.28 3.70
C GLU A 45 11.49 8.73 4.21
N ALA A 46 10.31 9.35 4.26
CA ALA A 46 10.11 10.67 4.84
C ALA A 46 10.05 10.65 6.39
N ASN A 47 10.18 9.49 7.04
CA ASN A 47 10.04 9.29 8.47
C ASN A 47 8.67 9.73 9.03
N ILE A 48 7.60 9.46 8.27
CA ILE A 48 6.25 9.73 8.74
C ILE A 48 5.91 8.79 9.92
N PRO A 49 5.38 9.31 11.05
CA PRO A 49 5.14 8.51 12.25
C PRO A 49 4.10 7.39 12.05
N CYS A 50 3.05 7.65 11.27
CA CYS A 50 1.95 6.71 11.07
C CYS A 50 1.54 6.61 9.60
N ILE A 51 1.45 5.37 9.11
CA ILE A 51 1.16 5.02 7.73
C ILE A 51 0.01 4.01 7.73
N ILE A 52 -1.08 4.39 7.07
CA ILE A 52 -2.32 3.61 6.98
C ILE A 52 -2.63 3.31 5.50
N HIS A 53 -3.15 2.12 5.20
CA HIS A 53 -3.52 1.73 3.85
C HIS A 53 -4.98 1.25 3.75
N GLY A 54 -5.77 1.88 2.88
CA GLY A 54 -7.12 1.44 2.54
C GLY A 54 -7.13 0.41 1.40
N VAL A 55 -7.68 -0.77 1.67
CA VAL A 55 -7.76 -1.88 0.72
C VAL A 55 -9.16 -1.96 0.12
N HIS A 56 -9.28 -1.50 -1.13
CA HIS A 56 -10.52 -1.56 -1.91
C HIS A 56 -10.50 -2.60 -3.03
N ILE A 57 -9.32 -2.93 -3.56
CA ILE A 57 -9.14 -3.81 -4.72
C ILE A 57 -7.88 -4.65 -4.53
N LEU A 58 -7.92 -5.93 -4.92
CA LEU A 58 -6.76 -6.83 -4.93
C LEU A 58 -6.30 -7.07 -6.37
N PRO A 59 -5.38 -6.25 -6.90
CA PRO A 59 -4.97 -6.38 -8.31
C PRO A 59 -4.25 -7.69 -8.59
N PHE A 60 -3.69 -8.35 -7.58
CA PHE A 60 -2.93 -9.60 -7.74
C PHE A 60 -3.83 -10.82 -8.02
N VAL A 61 -5.16 -10.68 -7.97
CA VAL A 61 -6.12 -11.76 -8.24
C VAL A 61 -6.32 -11.99 -9.75
N HIS A 62 -6.14 -10.96 -10.59
CA HIS A 62 -6.46 -11.01 -12.03
C HIS A 62 -5.24 -10.76 -12.95
N VAL A 63 -4.04 -11.11 -12.49
CA VAL A 63 -2.79 -10.92 -13.25
C VAL A 63 -2.03 -12.23 -13.44
N GLY A 64 -1.16 -12.30 -14.45
CA GLY A 64 -0.33 -13.47 -14.68
C GLY A 64 0.64 -13.76 -13.52
N ASN A 65 1.12 -15.00 -13.42
CA ASN A 65 1.90 -15.49 -12.26
C ASN A 65 3.11 -14.61 -11.91
N ALA A 66 3.87 -14.14 -12.91
CA ALA A 66 5.04 -13.28 -12.69
C ALA A 66 4.65 -11.91 -12.11
N GLN A 67 3.60 -11.28 -12.66
CA GLN A 67 3.09 -10.01 -12.13
C GLN A 67 2.50 -10.20 -10.73
N ARG A 68 1.80 -11.30 -10.48
CA ARG A 68 1.26 -11.64 -9.16
C ARG A 68 2.37 -11.70 -8.12
N LEU A 69 3.45 -12.42 -8.40
CA LEU A 69 4.58 -12.54 -7.49
C LEU A 69 5.25 -11.19 -7.22
N MET A 70 5.45 -10.39 -8.27
CA MET A 70 6.00 -9.04 -8.15
C MET A 70 5.11 -8.13 -7.28
N TYR A 71 3.79 -8.11 -7.52
CA TYR A 71 2.85 -7.33 -6.72
C TYR A 71 2.83 -7.78 -5.26
N LEU A 72 2.77 -9.09 -5.00
CA LEU A 72 2.80 -9.62 -3.64
C LEU A 72 4.11 -9.28 -2.92
N ALA A 73 5.26 -9.38 -3.60
CA ALA A 73 6.54 -9.00 -3.01
C ALA A 73 6.57 -7.50 -2.66
N ALA A 74 6.08 -6.64 -3.55
CA ALA A 74 6.04 -5.20 -3.33
C ALA A 74 5.03 -4.80 -2.23
N GLU A 75 3.85 -5.41 -2.21
CA GLU A 75 2.86 -5.23 -1.14
C GLU A 75 3.41 -5.68 0.22
N ARG A 76 4.06 -6.84 0.30
CA ARG A 76 4.70 -7.32 1.53
C ARG A 76 5.80 -6.39 2.02
N LEU A 77 6.56 -5.80 1.11
CA LEU A 77 7.59 -4.82 1.48
C LEU A 77 6.96 -3.55 2.07
N ALA A 78 5.89 -3.04 1.45
CA ALA A 78 5.16 -1.89 1.96
C ALA A 78 4.39 -2.19 3.27
N ALA A 79 3.93 -3.43 3.46
CA ALA A 79 3.27 -3.86 4.69
C ALA A 79 4.19 -3.73 5.92
N LYS A 80 5.51 -3.93 5.77
CA LYS A 80 6.48 -3.78 6.86
C LYS A 80 6.52 -2.40 7.51
N CYS A 81 6.05 -1.36 6.82
CA CYS A 81 5.96 -0.01 7.36
C CYS A 81 4.52 0.49 7.47
N THR A 82 3.52 -0.37 7.27
CA THR A 82 2.11 -0.02 7.44
C THR A 82 1.70 -0.36 8.86
N GLN A 83 1.14 0.59 9.60
CA GLN A 83 0.66 0.34 10.97
C GLN A 83 -0.74 -0.26 10.96
N ALA A 84 -1.61 0.18 10.05
CA ALA A 84 -2.98 -0.30 9.96
C ALA A 84 -3.48 -0.41 8.50
N PHE A 85 -4.30 -1.42 8.26
CA PHE A 85 -5.05 -1.64 7.04
C PHE A 85 -6.53 -1.42 7.29
N ILE A 86 -7.18 -0.69 6.37
CA ILE A 86 -8.63 -0.49 6.39
C ILE A 86 -9.21 -1.33 5.25
N ASP A 87 -9.85 -2.44 5.56
CA ASP A 87 -10.46 -3.36 4.61
C ASP A 87 -11.95 -3.06 4.45
N VAL A 88 -12.44 -2.99 3.21
CA VAL A 88 -13.87 -2.70 2.95
C VAL A 88 -14.81 -3.88 3.23
N SER A 89 -14.28 -5.08 3.46
CA SER A 89 -15.05 -6.29 3.77
C SER A 89 -14.21 -7.32 4.50
N GLN A 90 -14.87 -8.25 5.19
CA GLN A 90 -14.19 -9.39 5.84
C GLN A 90 -13.46 -10.28 4.82
N ALA A 91 -14.08 -10.51 3.64
CA ALA A 91 -13.44 -11.28 2.57
C ALA A 91 -12.13 -10.64 2.10
N MET A 92 -12.09 -9.30 1.99
CA MET A 92 -10.88 -8.56 1.63
C MET A 92 -9.76 -8.78 2.66
N ARG A 93 -10.08 -8.58 3.94
CA ARG A 93 -9.18 -8.83 5.06
C ARG A 93 -8.60 -10.25 5.00
N ASP A 94 -9.46 -11.25 4.86
CA ASP A 94 -9.06 -12.64 4.92
C ASP A 94 -8.10 -13.00 3.78
N ILE A 95 -8.31 -12.44 2.59
CA ILE A 95 -7.37 -12.61 1.46
C ILE A 95 -6.04 -11.92 1.74
N CYS A 96 -6.03 -10.72 2.33
CA CYS A 96 -4.79 -10.02 2.71
C CYS A 96 -3.97 -10.85 3.70
N ILE A 97 -4.61 -11.34 4.76
CA ILE A 97 -3.98 -12.18 5.79
C ILE A 97 -3.44 -13.48 5.16
N ALA A 98 -4.23 -14.15 4.32
CA ALA A 98 -3.82 -15.38 3.64
C ALA A 98 -2.60 -15.18 2.71
N ASN A 99 -2.36 -13.96 2.24
CA ASN A 99 -1.20 -13.63 1.40
C ASN A 99 -0.03 -12.99 2.18
N HIS A 100 -0.11 -12.95 3.52
CA HIS A 100 0.89 -12.35 4.41
C HIS A 100 1.09 -10.85 4.21
N LEU A 101 0.00 -10.12 3.97
CA LEU A 101 0.01 -8.66 3.79
C LEU A 101 -0.25 -7.94 5.11
N GLY A 102 0.70 -7.99 6.03
CA GLY A 102 0.52 -7.52 7.42
C GLY A 102 0.07 -8.64 8.36
N SER A 103 0.01 -8.35 9.65
CA SER A 103 -0.51 -9.27 10.67
C SER A 103 -1.99 -9.00 10.94
N ALA A 104 -2.72 -10.01 11.42
CA ALA A 104 -4.18 -9.97 11.55
C ALA A 104 -4.69 -8.81 12.44
N ASP A 105 -3.91 -8.42 13.45
CA ASP A 105 -4.18 -7.32 14.36
C ASP A 105 -4.06 -5.93 13.72
N GLN A 106 -3.40 -5.83 12.56
CA GLN A 106 -3.28 -4.59 11.79
C GLN A 106 -4.47 -4.35 10.88
N HIS A 107 -5.38 -5.32 10.72
CA HIS A 107 -6.49 -5.22 9.78
C HIS A 107 -7.80 -4.83 10.47
N HIS A 108 -8.42 -3.77 9.97
CA HIS A 108 -9.68 -3.23 10.47
C HIS A 108 -10.72 -3.18 9.36
N VAL A 109 -11.86 -3.84 9.56
CA VAL A 109 -12.94 -3.85 8.55
C VAL A 109 -13.85 -2.64 8.75
N VAL A 110 -13.95 -1.80 7.73
CA VAL A 110 -14.90 -0.68 7.66
C VAL A 110 -15.71 -0.81 6.39
N HIS A 111 -16.99 -1.17 6.51
CA HIS A 111 -17.86 -1.38 5.36
C HIS A 111 -18.07 -0.07 4.59
N SER A 112 -17.91 -0.14 3.27
CA SER A 112 -18.38 0.94 2.38
C SER A 112 -19.90 1.01 2.46
N GLY A 113 -20.44 2.19 2.79
CA GLY A 113 -21.87 2.47 2.70
C GLY A 113 -22.38 2.59 1.27
#